data_AF-A0A6G4P709-F1
#
_entry.id   AF-A0A6G4P709-F1
#
_cell.length_a   1.000
_cell.length_b   1.000
_cell.length_c   1.000
_cell.angle_alpha   90.00
_cell.angle_beta   90.00
_cell.angle_gamma   90.00
#
_symmetry.space_group_name_H-M   'P 1'
#
loop_
_entity.id
_entity.type
_entity.pdbx_description
1 polymer ?
#
loop_
_entity_poly.entity_id
_entity_poly.type
_entity_poly.pdbx_seq_one_letter_code
_entity_poly.pdbx_strand_id
1 'polypeptide(L)'
;LAGRERLDDLLYLPQLNKHQIQTLATMTAAMFSSTFEKLCDGFGATDGELTMDVTLKAYQMLARMALHLHAMPPHYDALTTDKDRRNEPDTELLPGAILRLTCAEWWKRKLWLLRCEWREEQLRAACLVSRKTSPYLSQDALSEFRAQREKTRDFLKSFMLENEDGFTIDLETVYYAGVSNPVHRKAEMMATMKGLELLAEARGDRAVFLTVTCPSKYHATTENGHPNPKWNGATMRDSSDYLVNTFFAAVRKKLNRDGLRWYGIRTVEPHHDGTVHW
;
A
#
# COMPACT_ATOMS: atom_id res chain seq x y z
N LEU A 1 -17.12 -24.50 14.84
CA LEU A 1 -16.47 -25.30 13.79
C LEU A 1 -16.51 -24.57 12.45
N ALA A 2 -17.69 -24.23 11.89
CA ALA A 2 -17.81 -23.45 10.65
C ALA A 2 -17.07 -22.07 10.64
N GLY A 3 -16.93 -21.41 11.79
CA GLY A 3 -16.18 -20.15 11.91
C GLY A 3 -14.65 -20.31 11.80
N ARG A 4 -14.09 -21.47 12.17
CA ARG A 4 -12.66 -21.77 12.03
C ARG A 4 -12.33 -22.20 10.59
N GLU A 5 -13.17 -23.07 10.00
CA GLU A 5 -13.00 -23.57 8.62
C GLU A 5 -12.97 -22.46 7.55
N ARG A 6 -13.65 -21.33 7.77
CA ARG A 6 -13.63 -20.21 6.79
C ARG A 6 -12.50 -19.21 7.03
N LEU A 7 -11.78 -19.24 8.15
CA LEU A 7 -10.55 -18.47 8.29
C LEU A 7 -9.38 -19.15 7.56
N ASP A 8 -9.48 -20.44 7.28
CA ASP A 8 -8.52 -21.16 6.43
C ASP A 8 -8.48 -20.59 4.99
N ASP A 9 -9.52 -19.87 4.56
CA ASP A 9 -9.53 -19.11 3.30
C ASP A 9 -8.39 -18.07 3.22
N LEU A 10 -7.84 -17.63 4.36
CA LEU A 10 -6.63 -16.78 4.39
C LEU A 10 -5.44 -17.45 3.69
N LEU A 11 -5.37 -18.79 3.69
CA LEU A 11 -4.30 -19.56 3.03
C LEU A 11 -4.43 -19.56 1.50
N TYR A 12 -5.63 -19.30 0.98
CA TYR A 12 -5.93 -19.29 -0.46
C TYR A 12 -6.30 -17.90 -0.97
N LEU A 13 -5.94 -16.85 -0.21
CA LEU A 13 -6.26 -15.44 -0.48
C LEU A 13 -6.15 -15.02 -1.96
N PRO A 14 -5.08 -15.38 -2.72
CA PRO A 14 -4.92 -14.96 -4.12
C PRO A 14 -6.04 -15.42 -5.07
N GLN A 15 -6.73 -16.50 -4.70
CA GLN A 15 -7.79 -17.13 -5.50
C GLN A 15 -9.18 -16.57 -5.20
N LEU A 16 -9.32 -15.81 -4.11
CA LEU A 16 -10.61 -15.31 -3.65
C LEU A 16 -11.11 -14.14 -4.50
N ASN A 17 -12.42 -14.12 -4.74
CA ASN A 17 -13.11 -13.00 -5.37
C ASN A 17 -13.55 -11.94 -4.33
N LYS A 18 -14.04 -10.78 -4.81
CA LYS A 18 -14.46 -9.66 -3.95
C LYS A 18 -15.50 -10.03 -2.89
N HIS A 19 -16.45 -10.91 -3.21
CA HIS A 19 -17.50 -11.34 -2.28
C HIS A 19 -16.96 -12.26 -1.18
N GLN A 20 -16.07 -13.21 -1.55
CA GLN A 20 -15.37 -14.05 -0.59
C GLN A 20 -14.49 -13.21 0.34
N ILE A 21 -13.77 -12.21 -0.19
CA ILE A 21 -12.97 -11.28 0.61
C ILE A 21 -13.83 -10.47 1.58
N GLN A 22 -15.03 -10.00 1.17
CA GLN A 22 -15.96 -9.34 2.08
C GLN A 22 -16.34 -10.24 3.26
N THR A 23 -16.67 -11.50 2.96
CA THR A 23 -17.07 -12.47 4.00
C THR A 23 -15.90 -12.74 4.95
N LEU A 24 -14.72 -12.99 4.40
CA LEU A 24 -13.51 -13.24 5.16
C LEU A 24 -13.12 -12.04 6.04
N ALA A 25 -13.30 -10.82 5.54
CA ALA A 25 -13.05 -9.60 6.29
C ALA A 25 -13.99 -9.43 7.49
N THR A 26 -15.29 -9.71 7.31
CA THR A 26 -16.26 -9.70 8.42
C THR A 26 -15.87 -10.71 9.50
N MET A 27 -15.46 -11.91 9.09
CA MET A 27 -15.02 -12.95 10.02
C MET A 27 -13.72 -12.60 10.74
N THR A 28 -12.76 -12.02 10.01
CA THR A 28 -11.49 -11.55 10.59
C THR A 28 -11.76 -10.46 11.61
N ALA A 29 -12.60 -9.47 11.28
CA ALA A 29 -13.00 -8.41 12.20
C ALA A 29 -13.68 -8.96 13.48
N ALA A 30 -14.59 -9.92 13.33
CA ALA A 30 -15.25 -10.57 14.46
C ALA A 30 -14.26 -11.36 15.33
N MET A 31 -13.27 -12.02 14.72
CA MET A 31 -12.19 -12.70 15.44
C MET A 31 -11.34 -11.71 16.25
N PHE A 32 -10.97 -10.58 15.66
CA PHE A 32 -10.24 -9.51 16.36
C PHE A 32 -11.08 -8.91 17.50
N SER A 33 -12.39 -8.69 17.31
CA SER A 33 -13.28 -8.21 18.37
C SER A 33 -13.37 -9.19 19.54
N SER A 34 -13.64 -10.47 19.26
CA SER A 34 -13.72 -11.49 20.32
C SER A 34 -12.38 -11.69 21.04
N THR A 35 -11.26 -11.55 20.31
CA THR A 35 -9.93 -11.64 20.92
C THR A 35 -9.62 -10.42 21.79
N PHE A 36 -10.04 -9.22 21.35
CA PHE A 36 -9.93 -8.01 22.16
C PHE A 36 -10.65 -8.15 23.49
N GLU A 37 -11.93 -8.55 23.48
CA GLU A 37 -12.73 -8.76 24.68
C GLU A 37 -12.05 -9.73 25.66
N LYS A 38 -11.60 -10.89 25.17
CA LYS A 38 -10.89 -11.89 25.98
C LYS A 38 -9.58 -11.39 26.58
N LEU A 39 -8.83 -10.58 25.82
CA LEU A 39 -7.57 -10.00 26.31
C LEU A 39 -7.84 -8.97 27.39
N CYS A 40 -8.86 -8.13 27.23
CA CYS A 40 -9.27 -7.16 28.23
C CYS A 40 -9.68 -7.86 29.55
N ASP A 41 -10.52 -8.90 29.47
CA ASP A 41 -10.90 -9.70 30.63
C ASP A 41 -9.67 -10.34 31.30
N GLY A 42 -8.78 -10.94 30.50
CA GLY A 42 -7.57 -11.61 30.99
C GLY A 42 -6.54 -10.67 31.61
N PHE A 43 -6.52 -9.40 31.22
CA PHE A 43 -5.64 -8.38 31.80
C PHE A 43 -6.26 -7.67 33.01
N GLY A 44 -7.43 -8.11 33.48
CA GLY A 44 -8.03 -7.63 34.72
C GLY A 44 -8.96 -6.44 34.56
N ALA A 45 -9.61 -6.28 33.40
CA ALA A 45 -10.80 -5.43 33.30
C ALA A 45 -11.82 -5.93 34.33
N THR A 46 -11.96 -5.21 35.44
CA THR A 46 -12.86 -5.55 36.56
C THR A 46 -13.96 -4.50 36.63
N ASP A 47 -15.18 -4.94 36.96
CA ASP A 47 -16.37 -4.10 37.10
C ASP A 47 -16.71 -3.20 35.88
N GLY A 48 -16.29 -3.61 34.68
CA GLY A 48 -16.58 -2.89 33.43
C GLY A 48 -15.66 -1.69 33.15
N GLU A 49 -14.67 -1.41 34.00
CA GLU A 49 -13.70 -0.34 33.76
C GLU A 49 -12.52 -0.84 32.92
N LEU A 50 -12.47 -0.35 31.68
CA LEU A 50 -11.36 -0.60 30.76
C LEU A 50 -10.30 0.50 30.90
N THR A 51 -9.22 0.22 31.62
CA THR A 51 -8.11 1.17 31.76
C THR A 51 -7.30 1.29 30.46
N MET A 52 -6.60 2.42 30.28
CA MET A 52 -5.74 2.61 29.10
C MET A 52 -4.56 1.65 29.08
N ASP A 53 -4.02 1.25 30.23
CA ASP A 53 -2.95 0.24 30.31
C ASP A 53 -3.43 -1.15 29.84
N VAL A 54 -4.62 -1.57 30.28
CA VAL A 54 -5.25 -2.82 29.81
C VAL A 54 -5.51 -2.77 28.31
N THR A 55 -6.07 -1.65 27.82
CA THR A 55 -6.36 -1.44 26.40
C THR A 55 -5.09 -1.48 25.56
N LEU A 56 -4.01 -0.85 26.03
CA LEU A 56 -2.72 -0.83 25.35
C LEU A 56 -2.13 -2.25 25.24
N LYS A 57 -2.13 -3.03 26.32
CA LYS A 57 -1.67 -4.42 26.31
C LYS A 57 -2.48 -5.28 25.35
N ALA A 58 -3.82 -5.15 25.37
CA ALA A 58 -4.70 -5.85 24.43
C ALA A 58 -4.43 -5.44 22.98
N TYR A 59 -4.31 -4.14 22.70
CA TYR A 59 -3.92 -3.63 21.38
C TYR A 59 -2.61 -4.23 20.90
N GLN A 60 -1.57 -4.24 21.74
CA GLN A 60 -0.24 -4.75 21.34
C GLN A 60 -0.26 -6.23 20.96
N MET A 61 -1.13 -7.02 21.61
CA MET A 61 -1.34 -8.42 21.24
C MET A 61 -2.06 -8.56 19.91
N LEU A 62 -3.14 -7.80 19.70
CA LEU A 62 -3.86 -7.77 18.42
C LEU A 62 -2.97 -7.25 17.28
N ALA A 63 -2.15 -6.25 17.55
CA ALA A 63 -1.20 -5.69 16.59
C ALA A 63 -0.20 -6.76 16.11
N ARG A 64 0.31 -7.60 17.02
CA ARG A 64 1.13 -8.75 16.64
C ARG A 64 0.35 -9.73 15.77
N MET A 65 -0.91 -10.03 16.10
CA MET A 65 -1.75 -10.89 15.25
C MET A 65 -1.96 -10.30 13.85
N ALA A 66 -2.23 -9.00 13.74
CA ALA A 66 -2.40 -8.34 12.44
C ALA A 66 -1.10 -8.37 11.62
N LEU A 67 0.06 -8.21 12.25
CA LEU A 67 1.36 -8.38 11.57
C LEU A 67 1.57 -9.79 11.05
N HIS A 68 1.15 -10.84 11.78
CA HIS A 68 1.20 -12.22 11.28
C HIS A 68 0.27 -12.44 10.07
N LEU A 69 -0.78 -11.63 9.94
CA LEU A 69 -1.65 -11.58 8.76
C LEU A 69 -1.14 -10.63 7.67
N HIS A 70 0.12 -10.17 7.75
CA HIS A 70 0.73 -9.20 6.84
C HIS A 70 -0.03 -7.87 6.74
N ALA A 71 -0.78 -7.49 7.78
CA ALA A 71 -1.50 -6.23 7.87
C ALA A 71 -0.82 -5.31 8.89
N MET A 72 -0.27 -4.18 8.43
CA MET A 72 0.29 -3.17 9.32
C MET A 72 -0.78 -2.62 10.28
N PRO A 73 -0.60 -2.75 11.61
CA PRO A 73 -1.58 -2.28 12.58
C PRO A 73 -1.70 -0.74 12.55
N PRO A 74 -2.90 -0.20 12.78
CA PRO A 74 -3.10 1.25 12.88
C PRO A 74 -2.27 1.83 14.03
N HIS A 75 -1.51 2.91 13.77
CA HIS A 75 -0.69 3.60 14.78
C HIS A 75 0.37 2.71 15.47
N TYR A 76 0.84 1.65 14.81
CA TYR A 76 1.77 0.66 15.40
C TYR A 76 2.98 1.30 16.10
N ASP A 77 3.76 2.12 15.38
CA ASP A 77 4.96 2.77 15.91
C ASP A 77 4.65 3.70 17.10
N ALA A 78 3.47 4.33 17.11
CA ALA A 78 3.03 5.22 18.17
C ALA A 78 2.46 4.47 19.39
N LEU A 79 2.13 3.19 19.27
CA LEU A 79 1.48 2.37 20.31
C LEU A 79 2.32 1.15 20.76
N THR A 80 3.44 0.87 20.12
CA THR A 80 4.39 -0.20 20.52
C THR A 80 5.31 0.24 21.66
N THR A 81 5.71 -0.67 22.53
CA THR A 81 6.69 -0.46 23.61
C THR A 81 8.01 -1.15 23.27
N ASP A 82 8.57 -0.85 22.09
CA ASP A 82 9.87 -1.39 21.69
C ASP A 82 11.00 -0.86 22.57
N LYS A 83 12.04 -1.69 22.77
CA LYS A 83 13.13 -1.43 23.73
C LYS A 83 13.87 -0.11 23.50
N ASP A 84 13.91 0.38 22.26
CA ASP A 84 14.65 1.59 21.88
C ASP A 84 13.77 2.86 21.85
N ARG A 85 12.50 2.76 22.28
CA ARG A 85 11.56 3.88 22.25
C ARG A 85 11.90 4.90 23.35
N ARG A 86 12.00 6.17 22.95
CA ARG A 86 12.35 7.30 23.86
C ARG A 86 11.14 7.94 24.56
N ASN A 87 9.96 7.82 23.97
CA ASN A 87 8.73 8.47 24.45
C ASN A 87 7.69 7.43 24.82
N GLU A 88 6.80 7.74 25.76
CA GLU A 88 5.67 6.87 26.11
C GLU A 88 4.73 6.62 24.90
N PRO A 89 4.00 5.49 24.88
CA PRO A 89 2.91 5.24 23.94
C PRO A 89 1.85 6.36 23.96
N ASP A 90 1.42 6.80 22.78
CA ASP A 90 0.39 7.82 22.65
C ASP A 90 -0.99 7.16 22.79
N THR A 91 -1.47 7.05 24.03
CA THR A 91 -2.69 6.30 24.37
C THR A 91 -3.96 6.91 23.78
N GLU A 92 -3.96 8.20 23.40
CA GLU A 92 -5.10 8.86 22.74
C GLU A 92 -5.44 8.20 21.38
N LEU A 93 -4.49 7.52 20.76
CA LEU A 93 -4.69 6.81 19.48
C LEU A 93 -5.34 5.43 19.64
N LEU A 94 -5.43 4.90 20.87
CA LEU A 94 -5.93 3.54 21.13
C LEU A 94 -7.37 3.31 20.66
N PRO A 95 -8.36 4.19 20.95
CA PRO A 95 -9.74 3.95 20.55
C PRO A 95 -9.87 3.82 19.03
N GLY A 96 -9.25 4.73 18.27
CA GLY A 96 -9.24 4.68 16.81
C GLY A 96 -8.52 3.45 16.26
N ALA A 97 -7.43 3.03 16.90
CA ALA A 97 -6.67 1.86 16.47
C ALA A 97 -7.44 0.55 16.68
N ILE A 98 -8.09 0.38 17.84
CA ILE A 98 -8.95 -0.78 18.13
C ILE A 98 -10.15 -0.81 17.18
N LEU A 99 -10.86 0.30 17.00
CA LEU A 99 -11.99 0.38 16.08
C LEU A 99 -11.62 -0.02 14.65
N ARG A 100 -10.40 0.29 14.19
CA ARG A 100 -9.92 -0.17 12.89
C ARG A 100 -9.65 -1.67 12.86
N LEU A 101 -9.00 -2.21 13.90
CA LEU A 101 -8.69 -3.65 14.00
C LEU A 101 -9.95 -4.52 14.13
N THR A 102 -11.05 -3.99 14.64
CA THR A 102 -12.34 -4.71 14.73
C THR A 102 -13.32 -4.34 13.61
N CYS A 103 -12.89 -3.55 12.62
CA CYS A 103 -13.74 -3.10 11.51
C CYS A 103 -13.63 -4.00 10.27
N ALA A 104 -14.76 -4.57 9.85
CA ALA A 104 -14.85 -5.39 8.63
C ALA A 104 -14.41 -4.64 7.36
N GLU A 105 -14.82 -3.38 7.18
CA GLU A 105 -14.43 -2.61 5.99
C GLU A 105 -12.94 -2.21 6.00
N TRP A 106 -12.30 -2.13 7.18
CA TRP A 106 -10.85 -1.99 7.25
C TRP A 106 -10.16 -3.27 6.81
N TRP A 107 -10.57 -4.42 7.36
CA TRP A 107 -10.03 -5.72 6.97
C TRP A 107 -10.24 -6.03 5.49
N LYS A 108 -11.41 -5.71 4.93
CA LYS A 108 -11.70 -5.90 3.51
C LYS A 108 -10.70 -5.18 2.64
N ARG A 109 -10.37 -3.91 2.97
CA ARG A 109 -9.37 -3.14 2.23
C ARG A 109 -7.97 -3.75 2.36
N LYS A 110 -7.60 -4.21 3.56
CA LYS A 110 -6.28 -4.85 3.80
C LYS A 110 -6.14 -6.19 3.09
N LEU A 111 -7.12 -7.08 3.25
CA LEU A 111 -7.15 -8.39 2.61
C LEU A 111 -7.27 -8.29 1.09
N TRP A 112 -8.03 -7.33 0.57
CA TRP A 112 -8.11 -7.09 -0.87
C TRP A 112 -6.76 -6.65 -1.45
N LEU A 113 -6.08 -5.71 -0.78
CA LEU A 113 -4.74 -5.29 -1.19
C LEU A 113 -3.76 -6.47 -1.19
N LEU A 114 -3.72 -7.23 -0.09
CA LEU A 114 -2.84 -8.39 0.05
C LEU A 114 -3.15 -9.46 -1.01
N ARG A 115 -4.43 -9.71 -1.29
CA ARG A 115 -4.87 -10.59 -2.39
C ARG A 115 -4.30 -10.14 -3.72
N CYS A 116 -4.43 -8.85 -4.05
CA CYS A 116 -3.94 -8.30 -5.32
C CYS A 116 -2.42 -8.40 -5.42
N GLU A 117 -1.69 -8.02 -4.37
CA GLU A 117 -0.23 -8.12 -4.33
C GLU A 117 0.21 -9.58 -4.53
N TRP A 118 -0.33 -10.53 -3.75
CA TRP A 118 0.05 -11.94 -3.85
C TRP A 118 -0.32 -12.58 -5.18
N ARG A 119 -1.51 -12.25 -5.71
CA ARG A 119 -1.94 -12.76 -7.03
C ARG A 119 -0.99 -12.26 -8.12
N GLU A 120 -0.61 -10.99 -8.08
CA GLU A 120 0.32 -10.43 -9.05
C GLU A 120 1.70 -11.11 -8.95
N GLU A 121 2.24 -11.32 -7.75
CA GLU A 121 3.52 -12.03 -7.57
C GLU A 121 3.47 -13.48 -8.08
N GLN A 122 2.36 -14.19 -7.89
CA GLN A 122 2.17 -15.52 -8.49
C GLN A 122 2.19 -15.49 -10.02
N LEU A 123 1.55 -14.50 -10.63
CA LEU A 123 1.51 -14.33 -12.08
C LEU A 123 2.88 -13.90 -12.63
N ARG A 124 3.65 -13.08 -11.91
CA ARG A 124 5.05 -12.80 -12.23
C ARG A 124 5.91 -14.05 -12.19
N ALA A 125 5.77 -14.86 -11.13
CA ALA A 125 6.49 -16.12 -10.99
C ALA A 125 6.19 -17.09 -12.14
N ALA A 126 4.93 -17.12 -12.59
CA ALA A 126 4.49 -17.89 -13.74
C ALA A 126 4.87 -17.27 -15.11
N CYS A 127 5.66 -16.19 -15.14
CA CYS A 127 6.08 -15.45 -16.34
C CYS A 127 4.91 -14.86 -17.17
N LEU A 128 3.74 -14.68 -16.53
CA LEU A 128 2.57 -14.05 -17.14
C LEU A 128 2.64 -12.52 -17.10
N VAL A 129 3.53 -11.98 -16.27
CA VAL A 129 3.97 -10.58 -16.30
C VAL A 129 5.36 -10.55 -16.94
N SER A 130 5.42 -10.22 -18.21
CA SER A 130 6.66 -10.25 -18.99
C SER A 130 6.52 -9.41 -20.25
N ARG A 131 7.66 -9.11 -20.89
CA ARG A 131 7.66 -8.36 -22.16
C ARG A 131 6.85 -9.03 -23.28
N LYS A 132 6.73 -10.36 -23.26
CA LYS A 132 6.05 -11.13 -24.32
C LYS A 132 4.58 -11.42 -24.02
N THR A 133 4.19 -11.45 -22.75
CA THR A 133 2.82 -11.83 -22.35
C THR A 133 1.99 -10.61 -21.96
N SER A 134 2.43 -9.87 -20.94
CA SER A 134 1.74 -8.68 -20.42
C SER A 134 2.77 -7.84 -19.68
N PRO A 135 3.30 -6.76 -20.30
CA PRO A 135 4.32 -5.96 -19.66
C PRO A 135 3.74 -5.16 -18.49
N TYR A 136 4.56 -4.95 -17.45
CA TYR A 136 4.29 -4.12 -16.26
C TYR A 136 3.30 -4.70 -15.25
N LEU A 137 2.20 -5.27 -15.74
CA LEU A 137 1.10 -5.77 -14.92
C LEU A 137 0.42 -6.93 -15.65
N SER A 138 -0.11 -7.90 -14.90
CA SER A 138 -0.90 -9.00 -15.44
C SER A 138 -2.19 -8.53 -16.14
N GLN A 139 -2.68 -9.34 -17.09
CA GLN A 139 -3.97 -9.10 -17.74
C GLN A 139 -5.14 -9.16 -16.76
N ASP A 140 -5.06 -10.02 -15.73
CA ASP A 140 -6.03 -10.14 -14.65
C ASP A 140 -6.19 -8.77 -13.94
N ALA A 141 -5.08 -8.22 -13.44
CA ALA A 141 -5.10 -6.96 -12.72
C ALA A 141 -5.46 -5.77 -13.62
N LEU A 142 -5.02 -5.76 -14.89
CA LEU A 142 -5.42 -4.72 -15.85
C LEU A 142 -6.92 -4.73 -16.12
N SER A 143 -7.52 -5.93 -16.26
CA SER A 143 -8.95 -6.08 -16.47
C SER A 143 -9.75 -5.64 -15.25
N GLU A 144 -9.32 -6.03 -14.04
CA GLU A 144 -9.93 -5.57 -12.79
C GLU A 144 -9.86 -4.04 -12.64
N PHE A 145 -8.72 -3.43 -12.98
CA PHE A 145 -8.53 -1.98 -12.95
C PHE A 145 -9.47 -1.26 -13.94
N ARG A 146 -9.56 -1.74 -15.18
CA ARG A 146 -10.46 -1.16 -16.20
C ARG A 146 -11.93 -1.26 -15.78
N ALA A 147 -12.36 -2.42 -15.29
CA ALA A 147 -13.72 -2.62 -14.80
C ALA A 147 -14.04 -1.71 -13.60
N GLN A 148 -13.08 -1.48 -12.70
CA GLN A 148 -13.26 -0.55 -11.58
C GLN A 148 -13.41 0.90 -12.06
N ARG A 149 -12.61 1.32 -13.07
CA ARG A 149 -12.71 2.66 -13.65
C ARG A 149 -14.03 2.88 -14.38
N GLU A 150 -14.50 1.87 -15.11
CA GLU A 150 -15.80 1.91 -15.78
C GLU A 150 -16.94 2.08 -14.76
N LYS A 151 -17.00 1.24 -13.73
CA LYS A 151 -18.01 1.39 -12.66
C LYS A 151 -17.98 2.75 -11.99
N THR A 152 -16.77 3.29 -11.77
CA THR A 152 -16.62 4.63 -11.19
C THR A 152 -17.15 5.70 -12.12
N ARG A 153 -16.82 5.63 -13.42
CA ARG A 153 -17.33 6.55 -14.44
C ARG A 153 -18.85 6.49 -14.52
N ASP A 154 -19.43 5.30 -14.58
CA ASP A 154 -20.87 5.11 -14.71
C ASP A 154 -21.62 5.62 -13.48
N PHE A 155 -21.05 5.42 -12.29
CA PHE A 155 -21.51 6.07 -11.06
C PHE A 155 -21.45 7.59 -11.21
N LEU A 156 -20.31 8.19 -11.53
CA LEU A 156 -20.19 9.66 -11.63
C LEU A 156 -21.18 10.28 -12.64
N LYS A 157 -21.48 9.59 -13.73
CA LYS A 157 -22.42 10.05 -14.77
C LYS A 157 -23.89 9.97 -14.37
N SER A 158 -24.21 9.15 -13.37
CA SER A 158 -25.59 8.91 -12.95
C SER A 158 -26.07 9.87 -11.87
N PHE A 159 -25.22 10.80 -11.40
CA PHE A 159 -25.53 11.69 -10.29
C PHE A 159 -25.23 13.16 -10.63
N MET A 160 -26.09 14.02 -10.10
CA MET A 160 -25.93 15.47 -10.06
C MET A 160 -25.68 15.90 -8.60
N LEU A 161 -24.93 16.98 -8.42
CA LEU A 161 -24.86 17.69 -7.15
C LEU A 161 -25.81 18.88 -7.20
N GLU A 162 -26.53 19.10 -6.11
CA GLU A 162 -27.43 20.25 -5.93
C GLU A 162 -27.04 21.00 -4.65
N ASN A 163 -26.99 22.33 -4.71
CA ASN A 163 -26.76 23.17 -3.53
C ASN A 163 -28.08 23.65 -2.91
N GLU A 164 -28.00 24.37 -1.79
CA GLU A 164 -29.19 24.89 -1.08
C GLU A 164 -30.04 25.88 -1.90
N ASP A 165 -29.45 26.50 -2.94
CA ASP A 165 -30.12 27.45 -3.83
C ASP A 165 -30.77 26.78 -5.07
N GLY A 166 -30.68 25.45 -5.21
CA GLY A 166 -31.21 24.70 -6.35
C GLY A 166 -30.32 24.72 -7.60
N PHE A 167 -29.08 25.22 -7.51
CA PHE A 167 -28.10 25.08 -8.59
C PHE A 167 -27.62 23.63 -8.70
N THR A 168 -27.62 23.09 -9.91
CA THR A 168 -27.18 21.72 -10.19
C THR A 168 -25.94 21.66 -11.08
N ILE A 169 -25.08 20.69 -10.82
CA ILE A 169 -23.88 20.41 -11.62
C ILE A 169 -23.62 18.90 -11.71
N ASP A 170 -23.13 18.43 -12.86
CA ASP A 170 -22.76 17.03 -13.04
C ASP A 170 -21.68 16.62 -12.03
N LEU A 171 -21.88 15.50 -11.33
CA LEU A 171 -20.88 14.97 -10.40
C LEU A 171 -19.57 14.63 -11.12
N GLU A 172 -19.65 14.15 -12.37
CA GLU A 172 -18.48 13.89 -13.23
C GLU A 172 -17.61 15.14 -13.43
N THR A 173 -18.25 16.29 -13.69
CA THR A 173 -17.57 17.58 -13.89
C THR A 173 -16.81 17.99 -12.64
N VAL A 174 -17.47 17.95 -11.47
CA VAL A 174 -16.84 18.31 -10.19
C VAL A 174 -15.70 17.35 -9.85
N TYR A 175 -15.90 16.05 -10.06
CA TYR A 175 -14.88 15.04 -9.79
C TYR A 175 -13.59 15.27 -10.61
N TYR A 176 -13.72 15.56 -11.90
CA TYR A 176 -12.56 15.81 -12.76
C TYR A 176 -11.99 17.23 -12.66
N ALA A 177 -12.71 18.19 -12.08
CA ALA A 177 -12.16 19.50 -11.74
C ALA A 177 -11.12 19.44 -10.60
N GLY A 178 -11.18 18.41 -9.75
CA GLY A 178 -10.30 18.28 -8.60
C GLY A 178 -8.81 18.12 -8.92
N VAL A 179 -7.96 18.43 -7.93
CA VAL A 179 -6.49 18.27 -8.00
C VAL A 179 -6.03 16.82 -8.18
N SER A 180 -6.90 15.85 -7.90
CA SER A 180 -6.62 14.43 -8.12
C SER A 180 -6.68 14.01 -9.60
N ASN A 181 -7.19 14.87 -10.49
CA ASN A 181 -7.25 14.58 -11.92
C ASN A 181 -5.82 14.35 -12.49
N PRO A 182 -5.54 13.20 -13.14
CA PRO A 182 -4.23 12.93 -13.73
C PRO A 182 -3.71 14.02 -14.68
N VAL A 183 -4.59 14.74 -15.37
CA VAL A 183 -4.22 15.85 -16.25
C VAL A 183 -3.68 17.02 -15.43
N HIS A 184 -4.38 17.41 -14.36
CA HIS A 184 -3.94 18.48 -13.46
C HIS A 184 -2.63 18.11 -12.75
N ARG A 185 -2.53 16.90 -12.20
CA ARG A 185 -1.29 16.40 -11.56
C ARG A 185 -0.11 16.39 -12.51
N LYS A 186 -0.31 16.02 -13.78
CA LYS A 186 0.74 16.09 -14.79
C LYS A 186 1.15 17.54 -15.05
N ALA A 187 0.21 18.46 -15.19
CA ALA A 187 0.51 19.88 -15.39
C ALA A 187 1.29 20.47 -14.20
N GLU A 188 0.88 20.18 -12.97
CA GLU A 188 1.59 20.57 -11.74
C GLU A 188 3.01 20.00 -11.68
N MET A 189 3.17 18.71 -12.01
CA MET A 189 4.49 18.08 -12.07
C MET A 189 5.38 18.77 -13.12
N MET A 190 4.87 19.04 -14.32
CA MET A 190 5.62 19.73 -15.39
C MET A 190 6.01 21.16 -14.98
N ALA A 191 5.11 21.90 -14.35
CA ALA A 191 5.41 23.23 -13.81
C ALA A 191 6.51 23.18 -12.75
N THR A 192 6.46 22.17 -11.86
CA THR A 192 7.50 21.92 -10.86
C THR A 192 8.83 21.59 -11.52
N MET A 193 8.86 20.72 -12.54
CA MET A 193 10.08 20.40 -13.30
C MET A 193 10.71 21.68 -13.86
N LYS A 194 9.89 22.54 -14.48
CA LYS A 194 10.38 23.80 -15.08
C LYS A 194 10.92 24.75 -14.03
N GLY A 195 10.30 24.85 -12.86
CA GLY A 195 10.83 25.65 -11.75
C GLY A 195 12.21 25.17 -11.28
N LEU A 196 12.41 23.85 -11.19
CA LEU A 196 13.71 23.27 -10.81
C LEU A 196 14.78 23.48 -11.89
N GLU A 197 14.40 23.40 -13.17
CA GLU A 197 15.26 23.71 -14.31
C GLU A 197 15.75 25.16 -14.26
N LEU A 198 14.85 26.13 -14.13
CA LEU A 198 15.20 27.55 -14.02
C LEU A 198 16.10 27.84 -12.82
N LEU A 199 15.86 27.16 -11.68
CA LEU A 199 16.72 27.27 -10.50
C LEU A 199 18.13 26.73 -10.76
N ALA A 200 18.23 25.60 -11.47
CA ALA A 200 19.51 25.00 -11.82
C ALA A 200 20.30 25.91 -12.76
N GLU A 201 19.65 26.48 -13.78
CA GLU A 201 20.27 27.45 -14.69
C GLU A 201 20.78 28.68 -13.94
N ALA A 202 19.97 29.26 -13.05
CA ALA A 202 20.33 30.44 -12.28
C ALA A 202 21.53 30.20 -11.34
N ARG A 203 21.71 28.97 -10.85
CA ARG A 203 22.83 28.59 -9.96
C ARG A 203 24.06 28.08 -10.71
N GLY A 204 23.93 27.78 -12.02
CA GLY A 204 24.95 27.07 -12.78
C GLY A 204 25.08 25.59 -12.39
N ASP A 205 24.03 25.00 -11.80
CA ASP A 205 23.98 23.60 -11.41
C ASP A 205 23.95 22.69 -12.66
N ARG A 206 24.36 21.43 -12.51
CA ARG A 206 24.37 20.44 -13.60
C ARG A 206 23.19 19.48 -13.46
N ALA A 207 22.42 19.35 -14.52
CA ALA A 207 21.34 18.37 -14.61
C ALA A 207 21.86 17.02 -15.10
N VAL A 208 21.36 15.93 -14.50
CA VAL A 208 21.58 14.56 -14.96
C VAL A 208 20.24 13.81 -14.99
N PHE A 209 20.07 12.97 -16.00
CA PHE A 209 18.96 12.02 -16.07
C PHE A 209 19.52 10.61 -15.84
N LEU A 210 19.01 9.92 -14.83
CA LEU A 210 19.49 8.60 -14.43
C LEU A 210 18.30 7.66 -14.34
N THR A 211 18.45 6.46 -14.89
CA THR A 211 17.53 5.35 -14.68
C THR A 211 18.27 4.24 -13.95
N VAL A 212 17.86 3.98 -12.71
CA VAL A 212 18.45 2.99 -11.82
C VAL A 212 17.54 1.76 -11.78
N THR A 213 18.07 0.62 -12.22
CA THR A 213 17.37 -0.66 -12.19
C THR A 213 17.92 -1.59 -11.10
N CYS A 214 17.08 -2.49 -10.61
CA CYS A 214 17.49 -3.53 -9.68
C CYS A 214 18.44 -4.55 -10.36
N PRO A 215 19.38 -5.15 -9.60
CA PRO A 215 20.19 -6.27 -10.09
C PRO A 215 19.31 -7.42 -10.60
N SER A 216 19.85 -8.23 -11.53
CA SER A 216 19.12 -9.33 -12.18
C SER A 216 18.41 -10.30 -11.21
N LYS A 217 18.90 -10.47 -9.97
CA LYS A 217 18.25 -11.32 -8.96
C LYS A 217 16.83 -10.88 -8.55
N TYR A 218 16.44 -9.63 -8.84
CA TYR A 218 15.10 -9.10 -8.57
C TYR A 218 14.12 -9.24 -9.74
N HIS A 219 14.62 -9.58 -10.94
CA HIS A 219 13.81 -9.67 -12.15
C HIS A 219 13.33 -11.10 -12.37
N ALA A 220 12.02 -11.32 -12.42
CA ALA A 220 11.41 -12.63 -12.61
C ALA A 220 11.62 -13.18 -14.03
N THR A 221 11.69 -12.28 -15.02
CA THR A 221 11.83 -12.68 -16.44
C THR A 221 12.96 -11.94 -17.14
N THR A 222 13.58 -12.60 -18.11
CA THR A 222 14.53 -11.99 -19.03
C THR A 222 13.81 -11.08 -20.04
N GLU A 223 14.54 -10.28 -20.80
CA GLU A 223 13.96 -9.42 -21.85
C GLU A 223 13.19 -10.21 -22.92
N ASN A 224 13.56 -11.47 -23.15
CA ASN A 224 12.87 -12.38 -24.06
C ASN A 224 11.60 -12.99 -23.46
N GLY A 225 11.26 -12.69 -22.21
CA GLY A 225 10.08 -13.19 -21.51
C GLY A 225 10.24 -14.58 -20.87
N HIS A 226 11.42 -15.20 -20.98
CA HIS A 226 11.71 -16.47 -20.32
C HIS A 226 12.00 -16.28 -18.82
N PRO A 227 11.74 -17.31 -17.98
CA PRO A 227 12.14 -17.30 -16.58
C PRO A 227 13.61 -16.93 -16.41
N ASN A 228 13.91 -16.02 -15.48
CA ASN A 228 15.27 -15.64 -15.19
C ASN A 228 15.88 -16.60 -14.14
N PRO A 229 16.93 -17.38 -14.47
CA PRO A 229 17.53 -18.33 -13.53
C PRO A 229 18.22 -17.67 -12.33
N LYS A 230 18.48 -16.35 -12.38
CA LYS A 230 19.06 -15.59 -11.27
C LYS A 230 18.01 -15.07 -10.29
N TRP A 231 16.73 -15.11 -10.65
CA TRP A 231 15.66 -14.59 -9.81
C TRP A 231 15.58 -15.38 -8.51
N ASN A 232 15.55 -14.67 -7.38
CA ASN A 232 15.54 -15.28 -6.06
C ASN A 232 14.15 -15.29 -5.40
N GLY A 233 13.09 -15.07 -6.18
CA GLY A 233 11.72 -14.98 -5.67
C GLY A 233 11.37 -13.61 -5.07
N ALA A 234 12.24 -12.60 -5.19
CA ALA A 234 11.96 -11.25 -4.68
C ALA A 234 10.70 -10.64 -5.32
N THR A 235 9.86 -10.07 -4.46
CA THR A 235 8.65 -9.35 -4.83
C THR A 235 8.96 -7.98 -5.44
N MET A 236 7.97 -7.36 -6.07
CA MET A 236 8.04 -5.96 -6.51
C MET A 236 8.39 -5.05 -5.33
N ARG A 237 7.82 -5.31 -4.15
CA ARG A 237 8.10 -4.56 -2.92
C ARG A 237 9.55 -4.72 -2.48
N ASP A 238 10.09 -5.94 -2.48
CA ASP A 238 11.50 -6.20 -2.15
C ASP A 238 12.45 -5.44 -3.10
N SER A 239 12.09 -5.34 -4.38
CA SER A 239 12.86 -4.56 -5.36
C SER A 239 12.86 -3.06 -5.06
N SER A 240 11.70 -2.50 -4.65
CA SER A 240 11.60 -1.12 -4.20
C SER A 240 12.40 -0.89 -2.91
N ASP A 241 12.28 -1.78 -1.93
CA ASP A 241 12.96 -1.67 -0.65
C ASP A 241 14.48 -1.74 -0.81
N TYR A 242 14.98 -2.58 -1.73
CA TYR A 242 16.40 -2.58 -2.09
C TYR A 242 16.85 -1.22 -2.62
N LEU A 243 16.11 -0.61 -3.55
CA LEU A 243 16.47 0.70 -4.09
C LEU A 243 16.43 1.78 -2.99
N VAL A 244 15.36 1.84 -2.19
CA VAL A 244 15.18 2.87 -1.15
C VAL A 244 16.22 2.76 -0.04
N ASN A 245 16.31 1.56 0.54
CA ASN A 245 16.94 1.32 1.84
C ASN A 245 18.39 0.86 1.71
N THR A 246 18.79 0.32 0.55
CA THR A 246 20.16 -0.10 0.28
C THR A 246 20.86 0.86 -0.68
N PHE A 247 20.38 0.92 -1.93
CA PHE A 247 21.07 1.67 -2.98
C PHE A 247 21.07 3.17 -2.71
N PHE A 248 19.90 3.82 -2.66
CA PHE A 248 19.81 5.26 -2.48
C PHE A 248 20.24 5.70 -1.08
N ALA A 249 20.13 4.85 -0.05
CA ALA A 249 20.72 5.12 1.26
C ALA A 249 22.25 5.25 1.18
N ALA A 250 22.93 4.32 0.48
CA ALA A 250 24.37 4.38 0.25
C ALA A 250 24.77 5.60 -0.60
N VAL A 251 24.00 5.91 -1.66
CA VAL A 251 24.26 7.08 -2.50
C VAL A 251 24.13 8.38 -1.69
N ARG A 252 23.04 8.57 -0.95
CA ARG A 252 22.86 9.74 -0.06
C ARG A 252 24.02 9.88 0.93
N LYS A 253 24.46 8.77 1.53
CA LYS A 253 25.60 8.77 2.46
C LYS A 253 26.92 9.15 1.78
N LYS A 254 27.17 8.69 0.55
CA LYS A 254 28.39 9.06 -0.20
C LYS A 254 28.39 10.54 -0.56
N LEU A 255 27.30 11.04 -1.16
CA LEU A 255 27.21 12.43 -1.56
C LEU A 255 27.34 13.39 -0.38
N ASN A 256 26.70 13.07 0.76
CA ASN A 256 26.82 13.88 1.96
C ASN A 256 28.27 13.96 2.47
N ARG A 257 29.05 12.87 2.39
CA ARG A 257 30.48 12.89 2.74
C ARG A 257 31.32 13.74 1.79
N ASP A 258 30.92 13.82 0.53
CA ASP A 258 31.59 14.63 -0.48
C ASP A 258 31.12 16.10 -0.46
N GLY A 259 30.22 16.48 0.46
CA GLY A 259 29.62 17.82 0.50
C GLY A 259 28.66 18.09 -0.67
N LEU A 260 28.25 17.07 -1.41
CA LEU A 260 27.36 17.17 -2.57
C LEU A 260 25.90 17.04 -2.13
N ARG A 261 25.07 17.95 -2.64
CA ARG A 261 23.61 17.90 -2.48
C ARG A 261 22.96 17.80 -3.86
N TRP A 262 21.86 17.06 -3.94
CA TRP A 262 21.01 17.04 -5.13
C TRP A 262 19.63 17.60 -4.81
N TYR A 263 18.92 17.96 -5.85
CA TYR A 263 17.48 18.18 -5.85
C TYR A 263 16.95 17.80 -7.22
N GLY A 264 15.65 17.55 -7.32
CA GLY A 264 15.07 17.07 -8.56
C GLY A 264 13.76 16.36 -8.33
N ILE A 265 13.31 15.68 -9.37
CA ILE A 265 12.12 14.85 -9.35
C ILE A 265 12.56 13.40 -9.50
N ARG A 266 11.86 12.54 -8.78
CA ARG A 266 12.06 11.11 -8.80
C ARG A 266 10.77 10.47 -9.26
N THR A 267 10.87 9.61 -10.27
CA THR A 267 9.76 8.77 -10.70
C THR A 267 10.03 7.32 -10.28
N VAL A 268 8.99 6.50 -10.33
CA VAL A 268 9.09 5.07 -10.08
C VAL A 268 8.25 4.42 -11.17
N GLU A 269 8.87 3.56 -11.95
CA GLU A 269 8.24 2.91 -13.08
C GLU A 269 8.43 1.38 -12.96
N PRO A 270 7.47 0.59 -13.46
CA PRO A 270 7.65 -0.84 -13.56
C PRO A 270 8.50 -1.18 -14.79
N HIS A 271 9.40 -2.14 -14.66
CA HIS A 271 10.04 -2.81 -15.77
C HIS A 271 9.05 -3.78 -16.45
N HIS A 272 9.42 -4.38 -17.59
CA HIS A 272 8.53 -5.28 -18.34
C HIS A 272 8.00 -6.48 -17.55
N ASP A 273 8.67 -6.88 -16.47
CA ASP A 273 8.27 -7.96 -15.57
C ASP A 273 7.70 -7.45 -14.23
N GLY A 274 7.40 -6.15 -14.16
CA GLY A 274 6.86 -5.46 -12.99
C GLY A 274 7.90 -5.10 -11.92
N THR A 275 9.17 -5.48 -12.08
CA THR A 275 10.25 -5.07 -11.16
C THR A 275 10.41 -3.55 -11.16
N VAL A 276 10.66 -2.96 -10.00
CA VAL A 276 10.76 -1.50 -9.89
C VAL A 276 12.09 -0.96 -10.47
N HIS A 277 12.02 0.11 -11.27
CA HIS A 277 13.15 1.00 -11.57
C HIS A 277 12.82 2.46 -11.24
N TRP A 278 13.84 3.26 -10.98
CA TRP A 278 13.76 4.66 -10.52
C TRP A 278 14.51 5.60 -11.44
#